data_AF-A0A193LCI3-F1
#
_entry.id   AF-A0A193LCI3-F1
#
_cell.length_a   1.000
_cell.length_b   1.000
_cell.length_c   1.000
_cell.angle_alpha   90.00
_cell.angle_beta   90.00
_cell.angle_gamma   90.00
#
_symmetry.space_group_name_H-M   'P 1'
#
loop_
_entity.id
_entity.type
_entity.pdbx_description
1 polymer ?
#
loop_
_entity_poly.entity_id
_entity_poly.type
_entity_poly.pdbx_seq_one_letter_code
_entity_poly.pdbx_strand_id
1 'polypeptide(L)' 'MNLREQVEELLPNWERWYPSLFDAANDLGVIRAQVCDPNSLLLSNRHSGVRKSAEDAHREKWGGNVQE' A
#
# COMPACT_ATOMS: atom_id res chain seq x y z
N MET A 1 0.04 -27.22 -10.31
CA MET A 1 0.79 -26.08 -9.76
C MET A 1 -0.18 -24.96 -9.43
N ASN A 2 -0.76 -25.06 -8.23
CA ASN A 2 -1.48 -23.97 -7.57
C ASN A 2 -0.54 -23.21 -6.61
N LEU A 3 -1.00 -22.09 -6.06
CA LEU A 3 -0.20 -21.27 -5.14
C LEU A 3 0.22 -22.02 -3.87
N ARG A 4 -0.69 -22.81 -3.30
CA ARG A 4 -0.43 -23.61 -2.09
C ARG A 4 0.67 -24.64 -2.32
N GLU A 5 0.66 -25.33 -3.45
CA GLU A 5 1.67 -26.31 -3.84
C GLU A 5 3.05 -25.66 -3.96
N GLN A 6 3.15 -24.48 -4.59
CA GLN A 6 4.42 -23.75 -4.72
C GLN A 6 4.96 -23.29 -3.36
N VAL A 7 4.08 -22.83 -2.47
CA VAL A 7 4.47 -22.44 -1.10
C VAL A 7 4.90 -23.65 -0.29
N GLU A 8 4.18 -24.77 -0.38
CA GLU A 8 4.50 -26.00 0.36
C GLU A 8 5.83 -26.62 -0.08
N GLU A 9 6.19 -26.50 -1.37
CA GLU A 9 7.46 -26.94 -1.92
C GLU A 9 8.65 -26.11 -1.37
N LEU A 10 8.44 -24.81 -1.18
CA LEU A 10 9.46 -23.90 -0.64
C LEU A 10 9.55 -23.95 0.89
N LEU A 11 8.41 -24.01 1.57
CA LEU A 11 8.31 -24.01 3.02
C LEU A 11 7.25 -25.04 3.49
N PRO A 12 7.67 -26.29 3.75
CA PRO A 12 6.78 -27.31 4.27
C PRO A 12 6.23 -26.93 5.65
N ASN A 13 4.95 -27.17 5.89
CA ASN A 13 4.23 -26.80 7.12
C ASN A 13 4.28 -25.28 7.42
N TRP A 14 4.21 -24.42 6.39
CA TRP A 14 4.18 -22.97 6.53
C TRP A 14 3.06 -22.46 7.46
N GLU A 15 1.96 -23.21 7.60
CA GLU A 15 0.81 -22.89 8.47
C GLU A 15 1.18 -22.74 9.95
N ARG A 16 2.34 -23.24 10.39
CA ARG A 16 2.85 -23.03 11.76
C ARG A 16 3.47 -21.66 11.98
N TRP A 17 3.88 -21.00 10.91
CA TRP A 17 4.67 -19.76 10.94
C TRP A 17 3.87 -18.56 10.45
N TYR A 18 2.92 -18.78 9.53
CA TYR A 18 2.14 -17.71 8.93
C TYR A 18 0.64 -17.89 9.18
N PRO A 19 -0.07 -16.80 9.46
CA PRO A 19 -1.51 -16.83 9.71
C PRO A 19 -2.33 -17.04 8.42
N SER A 20 -1.77 -16.75 7.24
CA SER A 20 -2.42 -16.99 5.95
C SER A 20 -1.44 -17.46 4.87
N LEU A 21 -1.97 -18.16 3.86
CA LEU A 21 -1.20 -18.59 2.69
C LEU A 21 -0.62 -17.40 1.92
N PHE A 22 -1.35 -16.29 1.89
CA PHE A 22 -0.94 -15.09 1.17
C PHE A 22 0.23 -14.38 1.84
N ASP A 23 0.29 -14.38 3.18
CA ASP A 23 1.43 -13.83 3.91
C ASP A 23 2.70 -14.65 3.62
N ALA A 24 2.60 -15.97 3.71
CA ALA A 24 3.70 -16.86 3.35
C ALA A 24 4.13 -16.68 1.88
N ALA A 25 3.17 -16.62 0.96
CA ALA A 25 3.44 -16.44 -0.46
C ALA A 25 4.08 -15.08 -0.79
N ASN A 26 3.70 -14.02 -0.07
CA ASN A 26 4.26 -12.68 -0.22
C ASN A 26 5.72 -12.65 0.25
N ASP A 27 5.99 -13.19 1.44
CA ASP A 27 7.33 -13.18 2.02
C ASP A 27 8.30 -14.11 1.28
N LEU A 28 7.80 -15.24 0.77
CA LEU A 28 8.55 -16.14 -0.12
C LEU A 28 8.72 -15.58 -1.54
N GLY A 29 8.08 -14.46 -1.88
CA GLY A 29 8.15 -13.84 -3.21
C GLY A 29 7.45 -14.63 -4.31
N VAL A 30 6.59 -15.59 -3.96
CA VAL A 30 5.78 -16.38 -4.91
C VAL A 30 4.71 -15.50 -5.54
N ILE A 31 4.11 -14.60 -4.76
CA ILE A 31 3.24 -13.54 -5.28
C ILE A 31 3.98 -12.20 -5.24
N ARG A 32 3.89 -11.45 -6.34
CA ARG A 32 4.41 -10.08 -6.43
C ARG A 32 3.33 -9.02 -6.13
N ALA A 33 2.14 -9.45 -5.74
CA ALA A 33 1.01 -8.57 -5.51
C ALA A 33 1.16 -7.89 -4.15
N GLN A 34 1.32 -6.57 -4.15
CA GLN A 34 1.25 -5.78 -2.93
C GLN A 34 -0.21 -5.63 -2.51
N VAL A 35 -0.56 -6.13 -1.33
CA VAL A 35 -1.85 -5.82 -0.70
C VAL A 35 -1.78 -4.36 -0.27
N CYS A 36 -2.53 -3.51 -0.96
CA CYS A 36 -2.61 -2.11 -0.60
C CYS A 36 -3.39 -1.95 0.71
N ASP A 37 -2.90 -1.09 1.61
CA ASP A 37 -3.60 -0.78 2.86
C ASP A 37 -5.02 -0.28 2.53
N PRO A 38 -6.08 -0.71 3.25
CA PRO A 38 -7.45 -0.29 2.96
C PRO A 38 -7.63 1.23 2.89
N ASN A 39 -6.85 1.99 3.67
CA ASN A 39 -6.89 3.45 3.64
C ASN A 39 -6.35 4.02 2.33
N SER A 40 -5.50 3.30 1.60
CA SER A 40 -5.00 3.71 0.27
C SER A 40 -6.06 3.61 -0.85
N LEU A 41 -7.11 2.82 -0.62
CA LEU A 41 -8.27 2.73 -1.52
C LEU A 41 -9.20 3.93 -1.36
N LEU A 42 -9.18 4.60 -0.21
CA LEU A 42 -9.98 5.80 0.02
C LEU A 42 -9.48 6.93 -0.88
N LEU A 43 -10.37 7.41 -1.76
CA LEU A 43 -10.07 8.48 -2.72
C LEU A 43 -9.57 9.76 -2.02
N SER A 44 -10.09 10.04 -0.82
CA SER A 44 -9.65 11.13 0.04
C SER A 44 -8.16 11.05 0.39
N ASN A 45 -7.67 9.86 0.72
CA ASN A 45 -6.27 9.65 1.07
C ASN A 45 -5.39 9.65 -0.17
N ARG A 46 -5.84 9.01 -1.26
CA ARG A 46 -5.13 9.01 -2.55
C ARG A 46 -4.91 10.43 -3.10
N HIS A 47 -5.89 11.32 -2.91
CA HIS A 47 -5.84 12.70 -3.40
C HIS A 47 -5.42 13.71 -2.34
N SER A 48 -5.05 13.29 -1.13
CA SER A 48 -4.64 14.19 -0.05
C SER A 48 -3.44 15.05 -0.45
N GLY A 49 -2.43 14.45 -1.10
CA GLY A 49 -1.26 15.17 -1.63
C GLY A 49 -1.63 16.18 -2.72
N VAL A 50 -2.49 15.80 -3.67
CA VAL A 50 -2.96 16.69 -4.75
C VAL A 50 -3.76 17.87 -4.19
N ARG A 51 -4.63 17.63 -3.20
CA ARG A 51 -5.39 18.68 -2.52
C ARG A 51 -4.46 19.65 -1.79
N LYS A 52 -3.48 19.12 -1.05
CA LYS A 52 -2.48 19.95 -0.37
C LYS A 52 -1.67 20.80 -1.34
N SER A 53 -1.17 20.21 -2.44
CA SER A 53 -0.48 20.96 -3.49
C SER A 53 -1.36 22.05 -4.12
N ALA A 54 -2.66 21.79 -4.31
CA ALA A 54 -3.59 22.77 -4.85
C ALA A 54 -3.85 23.92 -3.86
N GLU A 55 -3.99 23.61 -2.57
CA GLU A 55 -4.13 24.60 -1.50
C GLU A 55 -2.87 25.48 -1.35
N ASP A 56 -1.69 24.87 -1.39
CA ASP A 56 -0.41 25.57 -1.34
C ASP A 56 -0.24 26.49 -2.56
N ALA A 57 -0.53 26.00 -3.77
CA ALA A 57 -0.47 26.80 -4.98
C ALA A 57 -1.54 27.92 -5.01
N HIS A 58 -2.72 27.66 -4.44
CA HIS A 58 -3.75 28.69 -4.28
C HIS A 58 -3.27 29.78 -3.32
N ARG A 59 -2.66 29.40 -2.19
CA ARG A 59 -2.09 30.34 -1.22
C ARG A 59 -0.93 31.14 -1.84
N GLU A 60 -0.06 30.52 -2.61
CA GLU A 60 1.05 31.21 -3.29
C GLU A 60 0.56 32.25 -4.30
N LYS A 61 -0.47 31.93 -5.10
CA LYS A 61 -0.96 32.81 -6.16
C LYS A 61 -1.88 33.92 -5.67
N TRP A 62 -2.67 33.65 -4.63
CA TRP A 62 -3.78 34.51 -4.23
C TRP A 62 -3.81 34.84 -2.72
N GLY A 63 -3.02 34.14 -1.91
CA GLY A 63 -2.83 34.48 -0.50
C GLY A 63 -1.85 35.63 -0.42
N GLY A 64 -2.38 36.86 -0.47
CA GLY A 64 -1.59 38.08 -0.29
C GLY A 64 -0.64 37.93 0.90
N ASN A 65 0.65 38.18 0.68
CA ASN A 65 1.67 38.11 1.72
C ASN A 65 1.20 38.97 2.90
N VAL A 66 0.90 38.36 4.04
CA VAL A 66 0.82 39.09 5.30
C VAL A 66 2.28 39.42 5.64
N GLN A 67 2.75 40.56 5.13
CA GLN A 67 4.01 41.17 5.53
C GLN A 67 3.78 41.80 6.91
N GLU A 68 4.51 41.30 7.92
CA GLU A 68 4.77 42.02 9.18
C GLU A 68 5.61 43.27 8.92
#